data_AF-A0A7S2HGU4-F1
#
_entry.id   AF-A0A7S2HGU4-F1
#
_cell.length_a   1.000
_cell.length_b   1.000
_cell.length_c   1.000
_cell.angle_alpha   90.00
_cell.angle_beta   90.00
_cell.angle_gamma   90.00
#
_symmetry.space_group_name_H-M   'P 1'
#
loop_
_entity.id
_entity.type
_entity.pdbx_description
1 polymer ?
#
loop_
_entity_poly.entity_id
_entity_poly.type
_entity_poly.pdbx_seq_one_letter_code
_entity_poly.pdbx_strand_id
1 'polypeptide(L)'
;FVDPCEFVTAILNELRGQQQQQQQYQDADEKKGGRNNNENGNDLGLRVLLRASTPEWRNVMHRSVGAPLDTDEDSVIAVLRSSLGRSNNQFNILLGKTTKDVLKDGDVNDGESSSSSSSSSSPDVFEYTISFPNDAVDYDDGMCWIECRLRCATNDDLLVAMGWTLQKRKEDGAWLIHSIDWQDFRDQFRPGIGREEWERVCG
;
A
#
# COMPACT_ATOMS: atom_id res chain seq x y z
N PHE A 1 -10.39 19.48 -13.84
CA PHE A 1 -10.05 19.08 -12.47
C PHE A 1 -10.26 17.59 -12.39
N VAL A 2 -9.31 16.85 -11.82
CA VAL A 2 -9.45 15.39 -11.65
C VAL A 2 -10.46 15.16 -10.53
N ASP A 3 -11.37 14.22 -10.72
CA ASP A 3 -12.31 13.82 -9.70
C ASP A 3 -11.56 13.25 -8.46
N PRO A 4 -11.95 13.60 -7.23
CA PRO A 4 -11.24 13.13 -6.04
C PRO A 4 -11.18 11.59 -5.92
N CYS A 5 -12.22 10.87 -6.34
CA CYS A 5 -12.25 9.40 -6.32
C CYS A 5 -11.35 8.81 -7.40
N GLU A 6 -11.33 9.40 -8.60
CA GLU A 6 -10.38 9.03 -9.66
C GLU A 6 -8.93 9.22 -9.21
N PHE A 7 -8.63 10.31 -8.50
CA PHE A 7 -7.30 10.58 -7.96
C PHE A 7 -6.86 9.51 -6.94
N VAL A 8 -7.71 9.17 -5.97
CA VAL A 8 -7.42 8.11 -4.99
C VAL A 8 -7.28 6.75 -5.68
N THR A 9 -8.14 6.45 -6.66
CA THR A 9 -8.07 5.22 -7.46
C THR A 9 -6.74 5.11 -8.20
N ALA A 10 -6.26 6.20 -8.80
CA ALA A 10 -4.97 6.23 -9.49
C ALA A 10 -3.82 5.91 -8.51
N ILE A 11 -3.78 6.54 -7.33
CA ILE A 11 -2.75 6.27 -6.31
C ILE A 11 -2.76 4.79 -5.89
N LEU A 12 -3.94 4.24 -5.57
CA LEU A 12 -4.08 2.85 -5.15
C LEU A 12 -3.70 1.87 -6.26
N ASN A 13 -4.04 2.18 -7.52
CA ASN A 13 -3.63 1.37 -8.66
C ASN A 13 -2.11 1.41 -8.87
N GLU A 14 -1.45 2.55 -8.69
CA GLU A 14 0.01 2.66 -8.78
C GLU A 14 0.71 1.92 -7.63
N LEU A 15 0.13 1.93 -6.42
CA LEU A 15 0.62 1.15 -5.29
C LEU A 15 0.46 -0.37 -5.55
N ARG A 16 -0.68 -0.78 -6.11
CA ARG A 16 -0.99 -2.18 -6.45
C ARG A 16 -0.26 -2.69 -7.69
N GLY A 17 -0.04 -1.84 -8.69
CA GLY A 17 0.50 -2.13 -10.02
C GLY A 17 1.92 -2.71 -10.04
N GLN A 18 2.52 -2.88 -8.88
CA GLN A 18 3.79 -3.54 -8.65
C GLN A 18 3.76 -5.07 -8.97
N GLN A 19 2.59 -5.72 -9.01
CA GLN A 19 2.54 -7.19 -9.19
C GLN A 19 2.38 -7.67 -10.65
N GLN A 20 1.57 -7.00 -11.48
CA GLN A 20 1.26 -7.52 -12.83
C GLN A 20 2.45 -7.48 -13.79
N GLN A 21 3.31 -6.46 -13.69
CA GLN A 21 4.56 -6.44 -14.48
C GLN A 21 5.55 -7.49 -13.99
N GLN A 22 5.69 -7.73 -12.67
CA GLN A 22 6.66 -8.69 -12.15
C GLN A 22 6.35 -10.14 -12.55
N GLN A 23 5.07 -10.55 -12.56
CA GLN A 23 4.71 -11.93 -12.97
C GLN A 23 5.05 -12.17 -14.46
N GLN A 24 4.75 -11.22 -15.34
CA GLN A 24 5.08 -11.32 -16.76
C GLN A 24 6.59 -11.29 -17.04
N TYR A 25 7.37 -10.54 -16.25
CA TYR A 25 8.82 -10.50 -16.39
C TYR A 25 9.51 -11.72 -15.77
N GLN A 26 9.03 -12.27 -14.65
CA GLN A 26 9.60 -13.49 -14.05
C GLN A 26 9.42 -14.71 -14.96
N ASP A 27 8.26 -14.86 -15.61
CA ASP A 27 8.03 -15.93 -16.61
C ASP A 27 8.93 -15.78 -17.86
N ALA A 28 9.40 -14.55 -18.15
CA ALA A 28 10.29 -14.26 -19.28
C ALA A 28 11.78 -14.41 -18.92
N ASP A 29 12.17 -14.13 -17.66
CA ASP A 29 13.57 -14.07 -17.21
C ASP A 29 14.08 -15.40 -16.63
N GLU A 30 13.21 -16.36 -16.30
CA GLU A 30 13.60 -17.75 -16.01
C GLU A 30 14.34 -18.42 -17.18
N LYS A 31 14.32 -17.80 -18.38
CA LYS A 31 15.08 -18.22 -19.56
C LYS A 31 16.44 -17.53 -19.76
N LYS A 32 16.80 -16.49 -18.99
CA LYS A 32 18.08 -15.78 -19.18
C LYS A 32 18.74 -15.50 -17.84
N GLY A 33 19.72 -16.33 -17.49
CA GLY A 33 20.62 -16.08 -16.37
C GLY A 33 21.39 -14.76 -16.54
N GLY A 34 20.86 -13.68 -15.99
CA GLY A 34 21.47 -12.37 -15.97
C GLY A 34 20.96 -11.55 -14.79
N ARG A 35 21.79 -11.39 -13.76
CA ARG A 35 21.57 -10.45 -12.65
C ARG A 35 21.43 -9.02 -13.22
N ASN A 36 20.21 -8.52 -13.34
CA ASN A 36 19.95 -7.11 -13.64
C ASN A 36 19.31 -6.42 -12.45
N ASN A 37 19.87 -5.26 -12.10
CA ASN A 37 19.47 -4.32 -11.05
C ASN A 37 18.12 -3.65 -11.36
N ASN A 38 17.06 -4.42 -11.55
CA ASN A 38 15.74 -3.90 -11.91
C ASN A 38 14.92 -3.45 -10.68
N GLU A 39 15.58 -2.81 -9.70
CA GLU A 39 14.93 -2.32 -8.48
C GLU A 39 14.11 -1.03 -8.71
N ASN A 40 14.37 -0.30 -9.81
CA ASN A 40 13.80 1.04 -10.01
C ASN A 40 12.33 1.08 -10.45
N GLY A 41 11.79 0.01 -11.03
CA GLY A 41 10.41 0.00 -11.54
C GLY A 41 9.36 -0.06 -10.43
N ASN A 42 9.73 -0.56 -9.27
CA ASN A 42 8.77 -0.91 -8.24
C ASN A 42 8.34 0.29 -7.37
N ASP A 43 9.05 1.42 -7.43
CA ASP A 43 8.90 2.54 -6.47
C ASP A 43 7.86 3.59 -6.88
N LEU A 44 7.27 3.43 -8.07
CA LEU A 44 6.42 4.46 -8.65
C LEU A 44 5.22 4.81 -7.77
N GLY A 45 4.52 3.80 -7.23
CA GLY A 45 3.37 4.05 -6.35
C GLY A 45 3.71 4.80 -5.06
N LEU A 46 4.81 4.45 -4.39
CA LEU A 46 5.26 5.15 -3.18
C LEU A 46 5.76 6.56 -3.49
N ARG A 47 6.40 6.73 -4.65
CA ARG A 47 6.81 8.05 -5.15
C ARG A 47 5.61 8.94 -5.45
N VAL A 48 4.58 8.38 -6.10
CA VAL A 48 3.32 9.08 -6.36
C VAL A 48 2.66 9.45 -5.04
N LEU A 49 2.57 8.52 -4.08
CA LEU A 49 2.05 8.80 -2.74
C LEU A 49 2.80 9.97 -2.08
N LEU A 50 4.13 9.92 -2.04
CA LEU A 50 4.94 10.98 -1.42
C LEU A 50 4.77 12.33 -2.12
N ARG A 51 4.84 12.38 -3.46
CA ARG A 51 4.75 13.62 -4.23
C ARG A 51 3.35 14.21 -4.28
N ALA A 52 2.33 13.37 -4.20
CA ALA A 52 0.93 13.78 -4.16
C ALA A 52 0.49 14.19 -2.75
N SER A 53 1.40 14.25 -1.77
CA SER A 53 1.08 14.60 -0.39
C SER A 53 1.39 16.05 -0.06
N THR A 54 0.62 16.63 0.87
CA THR A 54 0.93 17.95 1.43
C THR A 54 2.28 17.93 2.15
N PRO A 55 2.96 19.08 2.34
CA PRO A 55 4.17 19.16 3.15
C PRO A 55 3.98 18.56 4.55
N GLU A 56 2.83 18.81 5.18
CA GLU A 56 2.49 18.31 6.50
C GLU A 56 2.42 16.78 6.51
N TRP A 57 1.75 16.18 5.54
CA TRP A 57 1.63 14.72 5.44
C TRP A 57 2.96 14.06 5.04
N ARG A 58 3.76 14.70 4.20
CA ARG A 58 5.15 14.25 3.93
C ARG A 58 5.98 14.24 5.21
N ASN A 59 5.86 15.25 6.05
CA ASN A 59 6.56 15.27 7.34
C ASN A 59 6.11 14.14 8.27
N VAL A 60 4.85 13.70 8.18
CA VAL A 60 4.38 12.48 8.87
C VAL A 60 5.07 11.26 8.28
N MET A 61 5.08 11.10 6.94
CA MET A 61 5.74 10.01 6.22
C MET A 61 7.28 9.94 6.42
N HIS A 62 7.96 11.07 6.67
CA HIS A 62 9.37 11.07 7.04
C HIS A 62 9.60 10.62 8.49
N ARG A 63 8.81 11.15 9.43
CA ARG A 63 8.91 10.83 10.87
C ARG A 63 8.64 9.36 11.15
N SER A 64 7.53 8.84 10.64
CA SER A 64 7.68 7.87 9.57
C SER A 64 8.57 6.67 9.80
N VAL A 65 9.70 6.86 9.17
CA VAL A 65 10.73 5.90 8.91
C VAL A 65 12.00 6.33 9.65
N GLY A 66 11.86 7.23 10.62
CA GLY A 66 12.96 7.86 11.34
C GLY A 66 13.85 8.75 10.46
N ALA A 67 13.33 9.24 9.33
CA ALA A 67 14.11 10.02 8.37
C ALA A 67 14.05 11.53 8.68
N PRO A 68 15.20 12.24 8.70
CA PRO A 68 15.23 13.69 8.63
C PRO A 68 14.45 14.27 7.43
N LEU A 69 13.97 15.51 7.53
CA LEU A 69 13.19 16.15 6.46
C LEU A 69 13.99 16.48 5.19
N ASP A 70 15.32 16.53 5.31
CA ASP A 70 16.27 16.73 4.21
C ASP A 70 16.80 15.43 3.61
N THR A 71 16.33 14.27 4.11
CA THR A 71 16.64 12.96 3.53
C THR A 71 16.17 12.90 2.08
N ASP A 72 16.96 12.28 1.23
CA ASP A 72 16.59 12.08 -0.17
C ASP A 72 15.33 11.22 -0.30
N GLU A 73 14.50 11.57 -1.28
CA GLU A 73 13.21 10.92 -1.55
C GLU A 73 13.37 9.41 -1.79
N ASP A 74 14.46 8.97 -2.43
CA ASP A 74 14.68 7.57 -2.78
C ASP A 74 14.97 6.71 -1.53
N SER A 75 15.77 7.21 -0.60
CA SER A 75 16.00 6.57 0.69
C SER A 75 14.72 6.46 1.51
N VAL A 76 13.91 7.53 1.57
CA VAL A 76 12.62 7.51 2.28
C VAL A 76 11.69 6.46 1.69
N ILE A 77 11.59 6.43 0.36
CA ILE A 77 10.79 5.44 -0.37
C ILE A 77 11.28 4.01 -0.11
N ALA A 78 12.59 3.77 -0.12
CA ALA A 78 13.17 2.45 0.15
C ALA A 78 12.81 1.95 1.56
N VAL A 79 12.90 2.82 2.57
CA VAL A 79 12.52 2.47 3.94
C VAL A 79 11.00 2.30 4.07
N LEU A 80 10.20 3.18 3.47
CA LEU A 80 8.73 3.04 3.46
C LEU A 80 8.31 1.70 2.85
N ARG A 81 8.88 1.32 1.70
CA ARG A 81 8.62 0.01 1.10
C ARG A 81 8.95 -1.12 2.07
N SER A 82 10.15 -1.09 2.65
CA SER A 82 10.59 -2.12 3.57
C SER A 82 9.62 -2.25 4.74
N SER A 83 9.22 -1.12 5.33
CA SER A 83 8.26 -1.05 6.45
C SER A 83 6.87 -1.56 6.07
N LEU A 84 6.27 -1.04 4.99
CA LEU A 84 4.93 -1.44 4.51
C LEU A 84 4.90 -2.90 4.02
N GLY A 85 6.04 -3.38 3.53
CA GLY A 85 6.22 -4.73 3.01
C GLY A 85 6.55 -5.79 4.05
N ARG A 86 6.63 -5.45 5.33
CA ARG A 86 6.86 -6.39 6.43
C ARG A 86 5.74 -7.43 6.52
N SER A 87 6.12 -8.63 6.94
CA SER A 87 5.16 -9.66 7.34
C SER A 87 4.23 -9.13 8.45
N ASN A 88 2.96 -9.52 8.40
CA ASN A 88 1.95 -9.11 9.39
C ASN A 88 1.81 -7.58 9.54
N ASN A 89 2.05 -6.81 8.47
CA ASN A 89 1.75 -5.39 8.43
C ASN A 89 0.36 -5.16 7.80
N GLN A 90 -0.49 -4.35 8.43
CA GLN A 90 -1.81 -3.98 7.92
C GLN A 90 -1.73 -3.33 6.53
N PHE A 91 -0.67 -2.58 6.23
CA PHE A 91 -0.54 -1.86 4.96
C PHE A 91 -0.01 -2.72 3.81
N ASN A 92 0.35 -3.98 4.06
CA ASN A 92 0.89 -4.87 3.03
C ASN A 92 -0.06 -5.08 1.84
N ILE A 93 -1.37 -4.93 2.08
CA ILE A 93 -2.42 -5.03 1.06
C ILE A 93 -2.30 -3.96 -0.01
N LEU A 94 -1.78 -2.77 0.35
CA LEU A 94 -1.56 -1.68 -0.61
C LEU A 94 -0.50 -2.05 -1.65
N LEU A 95 0.47 -2.88 -1.27
CA LEU A 95 1.56 -3.32 -2.14
C LEU A 95 1.17 -4.52 -3.02
N GLY A 96 -0.06 -5.03 -2.90
CA GLY A 96 -0.50 -6.25 -3.59
C GLY A 96 0.28 -7.50 -3.17
N LYS A 97 0.99 -7.49 -2.04
CA LYS A 97 1.75 -8.65 -1.58
C LYS A 97 0.82 -9.77 -1.12
N THR A 98 1.13 -10.99 -1.52
CA THR A 98 0.37 -12.17 -1.14
C THR A 98 0.86 -12.70 0.21
N THR A 99 -0.01 -13.38 0.95
CA THR A 99 0.37 -14.05 2.20
C THR A 99 1.48 -15.10 1.99
N LYS A 100 1.65 -15.58 0.75
CA LYS A 100 2.69 -16.54 0.36
C LYS A 100 4.10 -15.95 0.33
N ASP A 101 4.22 -14.67 -0.02
CA ASP A 101 5.52 -13.98 -0.05
C ASP A 101 6.02 -13.75 1.38
N VAL A 102 5.09 -13.54 2.32
CA VAL A 102 5.37 -13.35 3.74
C VAL A 102 5.92 -14.61 4.42
N LEU A 103 5.48 -15.80 4.00
CA LEU A 103 5.89 -17.07 4.63
C LEU A 103 7.24 -17.60 4.12
N LYS A 104 7.74 -17.12 2.98
CA LYS A 104 9.01 -17.60 2.41
C LYS A 104 10.25 -16.99 3.05
N ASP A 105 10.16 -15.81 3.64
CA ASP A 105 11.31 -15.11 4.23
C ASP A 105 11.63 -15.54 5.67
N GLY A 106 10.82 -16.44 6.27
CA GLY A 106 10.92 -16.81 7.68
C GLY A 106 11.65 -18.11 8.01
N ASP A 107 11.96 -18.97 7.03
CA ASP A 107 12.37 -20.35 7.32
C ASP A 107 13.80 -20.67 6.87
N VAL A 108 14.74 -20.40 7.78
CA VAL A 108 16.11 -20.90 7.71
C VAL A 108 16.11 -22.36 8.18
N ASN A 109 16.01 -23.26 7.21
CA ASN A 109 16.78 -24.50 7.08
C ASN A 109 17.12 -25.26 8.38
N ASP A 110 16.18 -26.04 8.89
CA ASP A 110 16.48 -27.24 9.69
C ASP A 110 15.77 -28.43 9.05
N GLY A 111 16.55 -29.28 8.37
CA GLY A 111 16.04 -30.45 7.69
C GLY A 111 15.53 -31.49 8.68
N GLU A 112 14.24 -31.83 8.60
CA GLU A 112 13.78 -33.19 8.87
C GLU A 112 12.44 -33.47 8.19
N SER A 113 12.43 -34.53 7.38
CA SER A 113 11.32 -34.96 6.55
C SER A 113 10.20 -35.54 7.40
N SER A 114 9.06 -34.86 7.45
CA SER A 114 7.81 -35.48 7.92
C SER A 114 6.64 -35.05 7.02
N SER A 115 6.22 -36.01 6.22
CA SER A 115 5.09 -35.97 5.30
C SER A 115 3.78 -35.83 6.09
N SER A 116 3.25 -34.62 6.18
CA SER A 116 1.87 -34.38 6.58
C SER A 116 1.09 -33.85 5.38
N SER A 117 0.03 -34.57 5.04
CA SER A 117 -0.95 -34.23 4.01
C SER A 117 -1.80 -33.06 4.49
N SER A 118 -1.27 -31.85 4.36
CA SER A 118 -2.03 -30.61 4.55
C SER A 118 -2.84 -30.32 3.29
N SER A 119 -4.15 -30.22 3.49
CA SER A 119 -5.11 -29.78 2.49
C SER A 119 -4.60 -28.50 1.83
N SER A 120 -4.41 -28.54 0.51
CA SER A 120 -3.94 -27.42 -0.29
C SER A 120 -5.01 -26.33 -0.37
N SER A 121 -5.22 -25.60 0.73
CA SER A 121 -5.82 -24.28 0.66
C SER A 121 -4.83 -23.43 -0.13
N SER A 122 -5.20 -23.13 -1.37
CA SER A 122 -4.49 -22.16 -2.19
C SER A 122 -4.20 -20.91 -1.34
N PRO A 123 -3.02 -20.30 -1.51
CA PRO A 123 -2.70 -19.06 -0.82
C PRO A 123 -3.78 -18.03 -1.06
N ASP A 124 -4.30 -17.42 0.01
CA ASP A 124 -5.13 -16.24 -0.14
C ASP A 124 -4.25 -15.09 -0.62
N VAL A 125 -4.23 -14.93 -1.94
CA VAL A 125 -3.95 -13.65 -2.59
C VAL A 125 -5.20 -12.81 -2.37
N PHE A 126 -5.09 -11.76 -1.57
CA PHE A 126 -6.19 -10.81 -1.42
C PHE A 126 -6.26 -9.92 -2.65
N GLU A 127 -6.80 -10.46 -3.74
CA GLU A 127 -7.27 -9.63 -4.84
C GLU A 127 -8.43 -8.77 -4.32
N TYR A 128 -8.34 -7.46 -4.52
CA TYR A 128 -9.37 -6.54 -4.05
C TYR A 128 -9.85 -5.61 -5.15
N THR A 129 -11.11 -5.19 -5.00
CA THR A 129 -11.74 -4.11 -5.76
C THR A 129 -11.79 -2.85 -4.90
N ILE A 130 -11.74 -1.69 -5.57
CA ILE A 130 -11.83 -0.37 -4.94
C ILE A 130 -13.27 0.12 -5.12
N SER A 131 -13.90 0.58 -4.05
CA SER A 131 -15.24 1.17 -4.10
C SER A 131 -15.34 2.41 -3.22
N PHE A 132 -16.19 3.35 -3.63
CA PHE A 132 -16.49 4.59 -2.93
C PHE A 132 -17.97 4.57 -2.55
N PRO A 133 -18.31 4.20 -1.30
CA PRO A 133 -19.71 4.00 -0.89
C PRO A 133 -20.47 5.33 -0.76
N ASN A 134 -19.74 6.44 -0.62
CA ASN A 134 -20.26 7.78 -0.42
C ASN A 134 -19.60 8.71 -1.44
N ASP A 135 -20.32 9.77 -1.82
CA ASP A 135 -19.75 10.84 -2.62
C ASP A 135 -18.66 11.58 -1.85
N ALA A 136 -17.77 12.24 -2.58
CA ALA A 136 -16.77 13.14 -2.01
C ALA A 136 -17.46 14.29 -1.26
N VAL A 137 -17.06 14.51 0.00
CA VAL A 137 -17.57 15.60 0.83
C VAL A 137 -16.61 16.79 0.69
N ASP A 138 -17.02 17.80 -0.09
CA ASP A 138 -16.31 19.09 -0.19
C ASP A 138 -16.73 20.02 0.96
N TYR A 139 -15.76 20.62 1.64
CA TYR A 139 -15.99 21.51 2.78
C TYR A 139 -16.05 23.01 2.39
N ASP A 140 -15.98 23.33 1.09
CA ASP A 140 -15.94 24.70 0.53
C ASP A 140 -14.73 25.55 0.97
N ASP A 141 -13.78 24.99 1.74
CA ASP A 141 -12.53 25.61 2.18
C ASP A 141 -11.31 25.11 1.38
N GLY A 142 -11.56 24.30 0.34
CA GLY A 142 -10.53 23.61 -0.43
C GLY A 142 -10.10 22.28 0.17
N MET A 143 -10.75 21.80 1.22
CA MET A 143 -10.60 20.46 1.75
C MET A 143 -11.71 19.55 1.22
N CYS A 144 -11.38 18.27 1.05
CA CYS A 144 -12.32 17.24 0.64
C CYS A 144 -12.09 15.98 1.45
N TRP A 145 -13.15 15.25 1.78
CA TRP A 145 -13.06 13.94 2.41
C TRP A 145 -13.73 12.85 1.56
N ILE A 146 -13.08 11.68 1.50
CA ILE A 146 -13.55 10.54 0.71
C ILE A 146 -13.41 9.26 1.53
N GLU A 147 -14.46 8.45 1.55
CA GLU A 147 -14.37 7.06 2.01
C GLU A 147 -14.00 6.14 0.85
N CYS A 148 -12.96 5.34 1.02
CA CYS A 148 -12.53 4.31 0.07
C CYS A 148 -12.55 2.95 0.75
N ARG A 149 -13.18 1.95 0.13
CA ARG A 149 -13.22 0.57 0.63
C ARG A 149 -12.47 -0.37 -0.30
N LEU A 150 -11.62 -1.21 0.29
CA LEU A 150 -11.02 -2.35 -0.38
C LEU A 150 -11.84 -3.59 -0.04
N ARG A 151 -12.43 -4.22 -1.05
CA ARG A 151 -13.27 -5.41 -0.90
C ARG A 151 -12.65 -6.58 -1.62
N CYS A 152 -12.74 -7.76 -1.03
CA CYS A 152 -12.25 -9.00 -1.64
C CYS A 152 -12.95 -9.23 -2.98
N ALA A 153 -12.18 -9.44 -4.05
CA ALA A 153 -12.73 -9.57 -5.39
C ALA A 153 -13.56 -10.86 -5.59
N THR A 154 -13.33 -11.89 -4.79
CA THR A 154 -13.98 -13.21 -4.95
C THR A 154 -15.29 -13.33 -4.17
N ASN A 155 -15.36 -12.79 -2.96
CA ASN A 155 -16.50 -12.95 -2.06
C ASN A 155 -17.10 -11.63 -1.57
N ASP A 156 -16.58 -10.48 -2.03
CA ASP A 156 -17.03 -9.13 -1.67
C ASP A 156 -16.86 -8.74 -0.19
N ASP A 157 -16.14 -9.54 0.61
CA ASP A 157 -15.87 -9.21 2.02
C ASP A 157 -15.11 -7.87 2.13
N LEU A 158 -15.50 -7.05 3.10
CA LEU A 158 -14.80 -5.80 3.39
C LEU A 158 -13.44 -6.14 4.03
N LEU A 159 -12.36 -5.77 3.36
CA LEU A 159 -10.99 -5.99 3.86
C LEU A 159 -10.49 -4.74 4.61
N VAL A 160 -10.70 -3.57 4.02
CA VAL A 160 -10.22 -2.29 4.56
C VAL A 160 -11.23 -1.19 4.26
N ALA A 161 -11.44 -0.29 5.22
CA ALA A 161 -12.02 1.04 4.97
C ALA A 161 -10.96 2.11 5.22
N MET A 162 -10.88 3.10 4.34
CA MET A 162 -9.93 4.20 4.40
C MET A 162 -10.68 5.53 4.30
N GLY A 163 -10.31 6.49 5.13
CA GLY A 163 -10.72 7.88 5.00
C GLY A 163 -9.60 8.70 4.39
N TRP A 164 -9.84 9.35 3.27
CA TRP A 164 -8.86 10.22 2.61
C TRP A 164 -9.27 11.66 2.83
N THR A 165 -8.44 12.43 3.54
CA THR A 165 -8.58 13.89 3.56
C THR A 165 -7.65 14.46 2.50
N LEU A 166 -8.21 15.20 1.55
CA LEU A 166 -7.50 15.86 0.48
C LEU A 166 -7.52 17.37 0.67
N GLN A 167 -6.48 18.03 0.22
CA GLN A 167 -6.34 19.48 0.21
C GLN A 167 -6.05 19.96 -1.20
N LYS A 168 -6.81 20.95 -1.65
CA LYS A 168 -6.63 21.57 -2.96
C LYS A 168 -5.46 22.55 -2.92
N ARG A 169 -4.48 22.36 -3.80
CA ARG A 169 -3.34 23.26 -3.97
C ARG A 169 -3.81 24.58 -4.58
N LYS A 170 -3.40 25.71 -4.01
CA LYS A 170 -3.93 27.04 -4.41
C LYS A 170 -3.46 27.47 -5.80
N GLU A 171 -2.27 27.04 -6.19
CA GLU A 171 -1.58 27.49 -7.41
C GLU A 171 -2.23 26.96 -8.68
N ASP A 172 -2.66 25.70 -8.67
CA ASP A 172 -3.20 25.00 -9.86
C ASP A 172 -4.47 24.18 -9.58
N GLY A 173 -4.93 24.16 -8.34
CA GLY A 173 -6.13 23.45 -7.92
C GLY A 173 -6.02 21.92 -7.96
N ALA A 174 -4.80 21.36 -8.00
CA ALA A 174 -4.59 19.93 -7.88
C ALA A 174 -4.91 19.43 -6.46
N TRP A 175 -5.43 18.20 -6.34
CA TRP A 175 -5.63 17.56 -5.04
C TRP A 175 -4.30 17.01 -4.51
N LEU A 176 -4.09 17.21 -3.20
CA LEU A 176 -2.99 16.63 -2.45
C LEU A 176 -3.54 15.84 -1.27
N ILE A 177 -2.86 14.77 -0.89
CA ILE A 177 -3.18 13.96 0.28
C ILE A 177 -2.77 14.73 1.53
N HIS A 178 -3.74 15.05 2.37
CA HIS A 178 -3.52 15.73 3.65
C HIS A 178 -3.46 14.73 4.81
N SER A 179 -4.30 13.70 4.80
CA SER A 179 -4.22 12.59 5.75
C SER A 179 -4.91 11.34 5.21
N ILE A 180 -4.53 10.18 5.76
CA ILE A 180 -5.17 8.89 5.51
C ILE A 180 -5.54 8.27 6.87
N ASP A 181 -6.83 7.99 7.05
CA ASP A 181 -7.35 7.16 8.13
C ASP A 181 -7.54 5.73 7.63
N TRP A 182 -7.33 4.74 8.49
CA TRP A 182 -7.32 3.32 8.13
C TRP A 182 -8.13 2.49 9.13
N GLN A 183 -8.87 1.51 8.63
CA GLN A 183 -9.47 0.46 9.44
C GLN A 183 -9.37 -0.88 8.70
N ASP A 184 -8.68 -1.83 9.31
CA ASP A 184 -8.53 -3.20 8.81
C ASP A 184 -9.62 -4.10 9.38
N PHE A 185 -10.22 -4.92 8.52
CA PHE A 185 -11.27 -5.87 8.86
C PHE A 185 -10.85 -7.34 8.62
N ARG A 186 -9.60 -7.58 8.20
CA ARG A 186 -9.09 -8.94 8.02
C ARG A 186 -8.86 -9.59 9.38
N ASP A 187 -9.20 -10.87 9.51
CA ASP A 187 -9.22 -11.60 10.79
C ASP A 187 -7.91 -11.54 11.59
N GLN A 188 -6.77 -11.45 10.90
CA GLN A 188 -5.45 -11.37 11.51
C GLN A 188 -5.13 -9.99 12.14
N PHE A 189 -5.96 -8.97 11.90
CA PHE A 189 -5.78 -7.62 12.42
C PHE A 189 -6.95 -7.20 13.30
N ARG A 190 -6.66 -6.48 14.39
CA ARG A 190 -7.74 -6.00 15.28
C ARG A 190 -8.37 -4.73 14.69
N PRO A 191 -9.71 -4.68 14.56
CA PRO A 191 -10.40 -3.47 14.13
C PRO A 191 -10.11 -2.29 15.06
N GLY A 192 -9.89 -1.10 14.50
CA GLY A 192 -9.85 0.16 15.24
C GLY A 192 -8.48 0.67 15.68
N ILE A 193 -7.37 0.03 15.30
CA ILE A 193 -6.00 0.48 15.62
C ILE A 193 -5.30 1.14 14.41
N GLY A 194 -6.01 1.63 13.40
CA GLY A 194 -5.34 2.05 12.15
C GLY A 194 -4.59 3.38 12.23
N ARG A 195 -5.13 4.41 12.91
CA ARG A 195 -4.43 5.71 13.05
C ARG A 195 -3.22 5.60 13.97
N GLU A 196 -3.36 4.91 15.09
CA GLU A 196 -2.27 4.66 16.05
C GLU A 196 -1.21 3.72 15.46
N GLU A 197 -1.58 2.74 14.62
CA GLU A 197 -0.61 1.91 13.89
C GLU A 197 0.10 2.67 12.79
N TRP A 198 -0.55 3.59 12.07
CA TRP A 198 0.17 4.51 11.19
C TRP A 198 1.20 5.28 12.01
N GLU A 199 0.83 5.99 13.07
CA GLU A 199 1.83 6.73 13.88
C GLU A 199 2.89 5.85 14.56
N ARG A 200 2.67 4.53 14.72
CA ARG A 200 3.62 3.58 15.36
C ARG A 200 4.51 2.81 14.38
N VAL A 201 3.99 2.43 13.22
CA VAL A 201 4.74 1.78 12.13
C VAL A 201 5.44 2.84 11.28
N CYS A 202 4.82 4.02 11.24
CA CYS A 202 5.21 5.22 10.53
C CYS A 202 5.54 6.34 11.57
N GLY A 203 6.32 6.04 12.61
CA GLY A 203 6.79 7.03 13.60
C GLY A 203 7.98 6.57 14.41
#